data_AF-A0A174D5W3-F1
#
_entry.id   AF-A0A174D5W3-F1
#
_cell.length_a   1.000
_cell.length_b   1.000
_cell.length_c   1.000
_cell.angle_alpha   90.00
_cell.angle_beta   90.00
_cell.angle_gamma   90.00
#
_symmetry.space_group_name_H-M   'P 1'
#
loop_
_entity.id
_entity.type
_entity.pdbx_description
1 polymer ?
#
loop_
_entity_poly.entity_id
_entity_poly.type
_entity_poly.pdbx_seq_one_letter_code
_entity_poly.pdbx_strand_id
1 'polypeptide(L)'
;MEQNVPKFKRTTEAIADGTGESSKQIQRYIRLTELIPELLDLVDNKKLQFTVAVDISYIDKEVQEWIYEYISDTGFIKPKQIAALRNQLNDGPINQIQMLSIFNNCVMAKKVSRSLTFSEKKLTKYFPDDYTAKDMEQVIESLLEKWMQEQSC
;
A
#
# COMPACT_ATOMS: atom_id res chain seq x y z
N MET A 1 -15.08 -21.22 -46.58
CA MET A 1 -16.03 -21.79 -45.62
C MET A 1 -15.59 -21.32 -44.23
N GLU A 2 -16.23 -20.27 -43.70
CA GLU A 2 -16.04 -19.88 -42.29
C GLU A 2 -16.73 -20.92 -41.42
N GLN A 3 -15.96 -21.62 -40.60
CA GLN A 3 -16.52 -22.54 -39.60
C GLN A 3 -17.08 -21.72 -38.45
N ASN A 4 -18.41 -21.76 -38.30
CA ASN A 4 -19.13 -21.12 -37.20
C ASN A 4 -19.02 -22.01 -35.96
N VAL A 5 -17.97 -21.80 -35.15
CA VAL A 5 -17.77 -22.55 -33.90
C VAL A 5 -18.82 -22.10 -32.88
N PRO A 6 -19.57 -23.03 -32.24
CA PRO A 6 -20.56 -22.67 -31.22
C PRO A 6 -19.89 -21.94 -30.05
N LYS A 7 -20.34 -20.72 -29.78
CA LYS A 7 -19.90 -19.95 -28.62
C LYS A 7 -20.68 -20.39 -27.39
N PHE A 8 -20.11 -21.31 -26.61
CA PHE A 8 -20.67 -21.72 -25.32
C PHE A 8 -20.57 -20.57 -24.31
N LYS A 9 -21.69 -20.17 -23.71
CA LYS A 9 -21.71 -19.18 -22.63
C LYS A 9 -21.03 -19.75 -21.38
N ARG A 10 -20.23 -18.93 -20.70
CA ARG A 10 -19.68 -19.29 -19.39
C ARG A 10 -20.77 -19.28 -18.33
N THR A 11 -20.65 -20.10 -17.29
CA THR A 11 -21.63 -20.16 -16.18
C THR A 11 -21.89 -18.80 -15.56
N THR A 12 -20.86 -17.96 -15.42
CA THR A 12 -20.99 -16.60 -14.88
C THR A 12 -21.72 -15.65 -15.83
N GLU A 13 -21.70 -15.89 -17.14
CA GLU A 13 -22.49 -15.14 -18.13
C GLU A 13 -23.96 -15.58 -18.08
N ALA A 14 -24.22 -16.88 -17.91
CA ALA A 14 -25.58 -17.38 -17.73
C ALA A 14 -26.24 -16.86 -16.43
N ILE A 15 -25.48 -16.76 -15.33
CA ILE A 15 -25.97 -16.16 -14.08
C ILE A 15 -26.19 -14.65 -14.26
N ALA A 16 -25.29 -13.94 -14.94
CA ALA A 16 -25.42 -12.50 -15.22
C ALA A 16 -26.73 -12.16 -15.95
N ASP A 17 -27.10 -12.97 -16.94
CA ASP A 17 -28.36 -12.81 -17.68
C ASP A 17 -29.60 -12.88 -16.77
N GLY A 18 -29.54 -13.66 -15.69
CA GLY A 18 -30.64 -13.86 -14.74
C GLY A 18 -30.67 -12.87 -13.56
N THR A 19 -29.52 -12.28 -13.20
CA THR A 19 -29.41 -11.38 -12.04
C THR A 19 -29.33 -9.90 -12.40
N GLY A 20 -29.02 -9.57 -13.66
CA GLY A 20 -28.73 -8.20 -14.09
C GLY A 20 -27.35 -7.68 -13.64
N GLU A 21 -26.54 -8.53 -13.00
CA GLU A 21 -25.18 -8.19 -12.63
C GLU A 21 -24.18 -8.52 -13.73
N SER A 22 -23.02 -7.85 -13.72
CA SER A 22 -21.95 -8.23 -14.64
C SER A 22 -21.30 -9.56 -14.23
N SER A 23 -20.85 -10.36 -15.20
CA SER A 23 -20.03 -11.56 -14.96
C SER A 23 -18.82 -11.29 -14.05
N LYS A 24 -18.24 -10.08 -14.11
CA LYS A 24 -17.14 -9.66 -13.23
C LYS A 24 -17.59 -9.54 -11.77
N GLN A 25 -18.79 -9.03 -11.53
CA GLN A 25 -19.33 -8.88 -10.18
C GLN A 25 -19.62 -10.25 -9.57
N ILE A 26 -20.21 -11.16 -10.34
CA ILE A 26 -20.44 -12.56 -9.93
C ILE A 26 -19.11 -13.25 -9.58
N GLN A 27 -18.07 -13.06 -10.39
CA GLN A 27 -16.74 -13.59 -10.09
C GLN A 27 -16.15 -13.04 -8.79
N ARG A 28 -16.39 -11.76 -8.47
CA ARG A 28 -15.96 -11.16 -7.20
C ARG A 28 -16.70 -11.75 -6.00
N TYR A 29 -18.00 -12.02 -6.13
CA TYR A 29 -18.75 -12.71 -5.08
C TYR A 29 -18.24 -14.13 -4.85
N ILE A 30 -18.00 -14.88 -5.93
CA ILE A 30 -17.37 -16.20 -5.84
C ILE A 30 -16.00 -16.09 -5.16
N ARG A 31 -15.21 -15.06 -5.47
CA ARG A 31 -13.91 -14.87 -4.83
C ARG A 31 -13.97 -14.71 -3.33
N LEU A 32 -15.00 -14.08 -2.77
CA LEU A 32 -15.14 -13.95 -1.32
C LEU A 32 -15.24 -15.30 -0.59
N THR A 33 -15.62 -16.39 -1.26
CA THR A 33 -15.63 -17.74 -0.64
C THR A 33 -14.22 -18.25 -0.35
N GLU A 34 -13.19 -17.64 -0.94
CA GLU A 34 -11.79 -17.92 -0.66
C GLU A 34 -11.24 -17.12 0.53
N LEU A 35 -12.07 -16.37 1.25
CA LEU A 35 -11.68 -15.75 2.53
C LEU A 35 -11.74 -16.75 3.68
N ILE A 36 -10.94 -16.54 4.72
CA ILE A 36 -11.20 -17.17 6.03
C ILE A 36 -12.51 -16.61 6.62
N PRO A 37 -13.25 -17.39 7.44
CA PRO A 37 -14.53 -16.97 8.00
C PRO A 37 -14.47 -15.61 8.71
N GLU A 38 -13.40 -15.34 9.44
CA GLU A 38 -13.21 -14.13 10.23
C GLU A 38 -13.12 -12.88 9.36
N LEU A 39 -12.43 -12.97 8.21
CA LEU A 39 -12.37 -11.86 7.26
C LEU A 39 -13.70 -11.66 6.52
N LEU A 40 -14.42 -12.75 6.23
CA LEU A 40 -15.76 -12.68 5.63
C LEU A 40 -16.74 -11.99 6.59
N ASP A 41 -16.70 -12.33 7.88
CA ASP A 41 -17.48 -11.66 8.92
C ASP A 41 -17.18 -10.16 8.99
N LEU A 42 -15.92 -9.76 8.81
CA LEU A 42 -15.57 -8.33 8.74
C LEU A 42 -16.19 -7.64 7.51
N VAL A 43 -16.32 -8.32 6.38
CA VAL A 43 -17.01 -7.79 5.19
C VAL A 43 -18.49 -7.60 5.46
N ASP A 44 -19.15 -8.62 6.01
CA ASP A 44 -20.58 -8.60 6.30
C ASP A 44 -20.95 -7.52 7.32
N ASN A 45 -20.09 -7.33 8.32
CA ASN A 45 -20.21 -6.26 9.30
C ASN A 45 -19.75 -4.88 8.80
N LYS A 46 -19.39 -4.75 7.51
CA LYS A 46 -18.91 -3.52 6.86
C LYS A 46 -17.65 -2.93 7.50
N LYS A 47 -16.87 -3.74 8.21
CA LYS A 47 -15.57 -3.39 8.80
C LYS A 47 -14.41 -3.58 7.80
N LEU A 48 -14.58 -4.45 6.81
CA LEU A 48 -13.66 -4.64 5.70
C LEU A 48 -14.34 -4.29 4.37
N GLN A 49 -13.72 -3.42 3.57
CA GLN A 49 -14.29 -3.00 2.29
C GLN A 49 -14.30 -4.16 1.28
N PHE A 50 -15.41 -4.34 0.57
CA PHE A 50 -15.60 -5.40 -0.43
C PHE A 50 -14.43 -5.52 -1.43
N THR A 51 -13.93 -4.40 -1.97
CA THR A 51 -12.83 -4.45 -2.95
C THR A 51 -11.52 -4.93 -2.32
N VAL A 52 -11.24 -4.52 -1.08
CA VAL A 52 -10.05 -4.98 -0.33
C VAL A 52 -10.18 -6.47 -0.01
N ALA A 53 -11.37 -6.91 0.38
CA ALA A 53 -11.66 -8.31 0.65
C ALA A 53 -11.48 -9.19 -0.60
N VAL A 54 -11.93 -8.73 -1.77
CA VAL A 54 -11.65 -9.40 -3.04
C VAL A 54 -10.15 -9.51 -3.29
N ASP A 55 -9.35 -8.47 -3.01
CA ASP A 55 -7.90 -8.55 -3.17
C ASP A 55 -7.24 -9.54 -2.19
N ILE A 56 -7.72 -9.62 -0.95
CA ILE A 56 -7.23 -10.58 0.06
C ILE A 56 -7.61 -12.02 -0.32
N SER A 57 -8.75 -12.24 -0.98
CA SER A 57 -9.18 -13.58 -1.41
C SER A 57 -8.24 -14.29 -2.41
N TYR A 58 -7.27 -13.57 -2.98
CA TYR A 58 -6.22 -14.14 -3.83
C TYR A 58 -4.95 -14.53 -3.05
N ILE A 59 -4.94 -14.36 -1.73
CA ILE A 59 -3.81 -14.62 -0.86
C ILE A 59 -4.06 -15.95 -0.12
N ASP A 60 -2.99 -16.72 0.15
CA ASP A 60 -3.08 -17.98 0.88
C ASP A 60 -3.63 -17.80 2.31
N LYS A 61 -4.32 -18.83 2.81
CA LYS A 61 -5.08 -18.79 4.07
C LYS A 61 -4.22 -18.42 5.28
N GLU A 62 -2.99 -18.94 5.37
CA GLU A 62 -2.05 -18.60 6.45
C GLU A 62 -1.76 -17.08 6.50
N VAL A 63 -1.53 -16.46 5.35
CA VAL A 63 -1.28 -15.01 5.28
C VAL A 63 -2.59 -14.22 5.55
N GLN A 64 -3.75 -14.78 5.19
CA GLN A 64 -5.04 -14.19 5.57
C GLN A 64 -5.26 -14.15 7.09
N GLU A 65 -4.84 -15.19 7.82
CA GLU A 65 -4.89 -15.20 9.29
C GLU A 65 -4.04 -14.05 9.87
N TRP A 66 -2.83 -13.85 9.36
CA TRP A 66 -2.00 -12.73 9.80
C TRP A 66 -2.61 -11.35 9.46
N ILE A 67 -3.29 -11.23 8.32
CA ILE A 67 -4.02 -10.01 7.95
C ILE A 67 -5.16 -9.76 8.95
N TYR A 68 -5.89 -10.81 9.33
CA TYR A 68 -6.97 -10.72 10.31
C TYR A 68 -6.45 -10.31 11.69
N GLU A 69 -5.35 -10.89 12.16
CA GLU A 69 -4.69 -10.49 13.41
C GLU A 69 -4.31 -9.01 13.38
N TYR A 70 -3.69 -8.55 12.28
CA TYR A 70 -3.35 -7.14 12.11
C TYR A 70 -4.58 -6.22 12.15
N ILE A 71 -5.68 -6.59 11.48
CA ILE A 71 -6.92 -5.80 11.51
C ILE A 71 -7.53 -5.81 12.91
N SER A 72 -7.43 -6.91 13.65
CA SER A 72 -7.93 -7.02 15.02
C SER A 72 -7.16 -6.11 15.97
N ASP A 73 -5.84 -6.01 15.79
CA ASP A 73 -4.96 -5.16 16.62
C ASP A 73 -5.09 -3.67 16.28
N THR A 74 -5.19 -3.33 14.99
CA THR A 74 -5.15 -1.92 14.51
C THR A 74 -6.51 -1.32 14.21
N GLY A 75 -7.54 -2.15 14.06
CA GLY A 75 -8.92 -1.77 13.74
C GLY A 75 -9.19 -1.47 12.26
N PHE A 76 -8.18 -1.37 11.39
CA PHE A 76 -8.39 -1.08 9.96
C PHE A 76 -7.24 -1.58 9.08
N ILE A 77 -7.51 -1.68 7.78
CA ILE A 77 -6.47 -1.94 6.76
C ILE A 77 -6.71 -1.07 5.52
N LYS A 78 -5.63 -0.53 4.96
CA LYS A 78 -5.68 0.33 3.77
C LYS A 78 -5.46 -0.52 2.50
N PRO A 79 -6.14 -0.20 1.37
CA PRO A 79 -5.91 -0.90 0.10
C PRO A 79 -4.44 -0.94 -0.34
N LYS A 80 -3.68 0.13 -0.05
CA LYS A 80 -2.24 0.21 -0.36
C LYS A 80 -1.41 -0.85 0.38
N GLN A 81 -1.79 -1.22 1.61
CA GLN A 81 -1.11 -2.27 2.38
C GLN A 81 -1.26 -3.63 1.68
N ILE A 82 -2.49 -3.97 1.27
CA ILE A 82 -2.78 -5.21 0.54
C ILE A 82 -2.09 -5.22 -0.84
N ALA A 83 -2.09 -4.10 -1.56
CA ALA A 83 -1.39 -4.00 -2.83
C ALA A 83 0.13 -4.22 -2.69
N ALA A 84 0.74 -3.62 -1.67
CA ALA A 84 2.17 -3.80 -1.39
C ALA A 84 2.50 -5.25 -1.00
N LEU A 85 1.66 -5.87 -0.16
CA LEU A 85 1.80 -7.28 0.21
C LEU A 85 1.72 -8.22 -1.00
N ARG A 86 0.71 -8.04 -1.87
CA ARG A 86 0.57 -8.85 -3.08
C ARG A 86 1.75 -8.71 -4.03
N ASN A 87 2.31 -7.51 -4.17
CA ASN A 87 3.53 -7.32 -4.95
C ASN A 87 4.70 -8.12 -4.36
N GLN A 88 4.88 -8.07 -3.03
CA GLN A 88 5.95 -8.84 -2.37
C GLN A 88 5.75 -10.35 -2.51
N LEU A 89 4.52 -10.84 -2.44
CA LEU A 89 4.20 -12.27 -2.61
C LEU A 89 4.50 -12.78 -4.03
N ASN A 90 4.51 -11.91 -5.05
CA ASN A 90 4.95 -12.29 -6.39
C ASN A 90 6.46 -12.54 -6.47
N ASP A 91 7.24 -11.93 -5.57
CA ASP A 91 8.70 -12.08 -5.51
C ASP A 91 9.13 -13.29 -4.68
N GLY A 92 8.22 -13.83 -3.84
CA GLY A 92 8.45 -15.04 -3.06
C GLY A 92 7.58 -15.11 -1.79
N PRO A 93 7.63 -16.25 -1.08
CA PRO A 93 6.94 -16.40 0.20
C PRO A 93 7.51 -15.41 1.22
N ILE A 94 6.63 -14.91 2.09
CA ILE A 94 7.01 -14.03 3.19
C ILE A 94 6.63 -14.65 4.54
N ASN A 95 7.22 -14.12 5.61
CA ASN A 95 6.77 -14.41 6.97
C ASN A 95 5.94 -13.25 7.57
N GLN A 96 5.33 -13.51 8.72
CA GLN A 96 4.49 -12.54 9.41
C GLN A 96 5.23 -11.24 9.78
N ILE A 97 6.49 -11.31 10.19
CA ILE A 97 7.29 -10.12 10.55
C ILE A 97 7.51 -9.23 9.32
N GLN A 98 7.80 -9.82 8.16
CA GLN A 98 7.93 -9.10 6.90
C GLN A 98 6.60 -8.44 6.49
N MET A 99 5.47 -9.15 6.65
CA MET A 99 4.14 -8.60 6.41
C MET A 99 3.88 -7.36 7.29
N LEU A 100 4.14 -7.46 8.59
CA LEU A 100 3.98 -6.35 9.54
C LEU A 100 4.87 -5.15 9.15
N SER A 101 6.10 -5.39 8.71
CA SER A 101 7.00 -4.36 8.19
C SER A 101 6.41 -3.65 6.96
N ILE A 102 5.91 -4.39 5.98
CA ILE A 102 5.24 -3.84 4.78
C ILE A 102 4.06 -2.95 5.18
N PHE A 103 3.23 -3.44 6.10
CA PHE A 103 2.03 -2.73 6.56
C PHE A 103 2.39 -1.45 7.31
N ASN A 104 3.33 -1.51 8.25
CA ASN A 104 3.78 -0.36 9.01
C ASN A 104 4.45 0.69 8.11
N ASN A 105 5.25 0.27 7.13
CA ASN A 105 5.85 1.18 6.14
C ASN A 105 4.80 1.86 5.23
N CYS A 106 3.64 1.24 5.03
CA CYS A 106 2.54 1.86 4.27
C CYS A 106 1.72 2.86 5.12
N VAL A 107 1.66 2.67 6.44
CA VAL A 107 0.96 3.56 7.38
C VAL A 107 1.83 4.74 7.78
N MET A 108 3.14 4.52 7.91
CA MET A 108 4.17 5.55 7.97
C MET A 108 4.12 6.31 6.64
N ALA A 109 3.26 7.33 6.58
CA ALA A 109 3.35 8.36 5.57
C ALA A 109 4.82 8.76 5.46
N LYS A 110 5.32 8.92 4.22
CA LYS A 110 6.63 9.49 3.90
C LYS A 110 7.03 10.40 5.05
N LYS A 111 8.20 10.22 5.68
CA LYS A 111 8.86 11.33 6.39
C LYS A 111 8.63 12.51 5.46
N VAL A 112 7.81 13.48 5.86
CA VAL A 112 7.59 14.67 5.03
C VAL A 112 9.00 15.19 4.90
N SER A 113 9.59 15.04 3.71
CA SER A 113 10.86 15.69 3.42
C SER A 113 10.51 17.15 3.57
N ARG A 114 10.80 17.72 4.74
CA ARG A 114 10.66 19.14 4.98
C ARG A 114 11.73 19.75 4.09
N SER A 115 11.36 20.02 2.84
CA SER A 115 12.22 20.73 1.92
C SER A 115 12.27 22.16 2.44
N LEU A 116 13.39 22.50 3.03
CA LEU A 116 13.69 23.85 3.48
C LEU A 116 14.51 24.50 2.36
N THR A 117 13.86 25.36 1.58
CA THR A 117 14.54 26.10 0.51
C THR A 117 14.91 27.48 0.99
N PHE A 118 16.18 27.84 0.85
CA PHE A 118 16.66 29.20 1.04
C PHE A 118 16.77 29.89 -0.31
N SER A 119 16.28 31.13 -0.39
CA SER A 119 16.54 31.98 -1.56
C SER A 119 17.93 32.60 -1.44
N GLU A 120 18.62 32.76 -2.56
CA GLU A 120 19.93 33.44 -2.64
C GLU A 120 19.95 34.78 -1.88
N LYS A 121 18.93 35.63 -2.08
CA LYS A 121 18.77 36.92 -1.36
C LYS A 121 18.77 36.83 0.18
N LYS A 122 18.40 35.68 0.73
CA LYS A 122 18.43 35.44 2.18
C LYS A 122 19.82 35.00 2.64
N LEU A 123 20.56 34.27 1.81
CA LEU A 123 21.87 33.73 2.14
C LEU A 123 22.98 34.77 1.90
N THR A 124 22.92 35.59 0.86
CA THR A 124 23.94 36.61 0.54
C THR A 124 24.18 37.65 1.63
N LYS A 125 23.33 37.72 2.67
CA LYS A 125 23.54 38.56 3.85
C LYS A 125 24.51 37.95 4.87
N TYR A 126 24.74 36.64 4.79
CA TYR A 126 25.55 35.86 5.73
C TYR A 126 26.80 35.28 5.09
N PHE A 127 26.90 35.33 3.76
CA PHE A 127 28.02 34.79 2.99
C PHE A 127 28.69 35.90 2.17
N PRO A 128 30.03 35.83 1.99
CA PRO A 128 30.76 36.69 1.05
C PRO A 128 30.26 36.57 -0.40
N ASP A 129 30.45 37.63 -1.20
CA ASP A 129 30.00 37.70 -2.59
C ASP A 129 30.74 36.74 -3.54
N ASP A 130 31.90 36.22 -3.13
CA ASP A 130 32.71 35.25 -3.90
C ASP A 130 32.31 33.79 -3.67
N TYR A 131 31.35 33.51 -2.77
CA TYR A 131 30.89 32.15 -2.48
C TYR A 131 29.93 31.63 -3.55
N THR A 132 30.19 30.41 -4.03
CA THR A 132 29.23 29.70 -4.87
C THR A 132 28.13 29.06 -4.02
N ALA A 133 27.03 28.64 -4.66
CA ALA A 133 25.97 27.90 -3.97
C ALA A 133 26.49 26.65 -3.23
N LYS A 134 27.51 25.99 -3.78
CA LYS A 134 28.14 24.82 -3.17
C LYS A 134 28.95 25.17 -1.92
N ASP A 135 29.65 26.30 -1.95
CA ASP A 135 30.42 26.77 -0.79
C ASP A 135 29.46 27.18 0.36
N MET A 136 28.34 27.83 0.02
CA MET A 136 27.29 28.13 1.00
C MET A 136 26.68 26.85 1.59
N GLU A 137 26.41 25.83 0.76
CA GLU A 137 25.86 24.55 1.21
C GLU A 137 26.81 23.85 2.21
N GLN A 138 28.10 23.76 1.89
CA GLN A 138 29.11 23.15 2.77
C GLN A 138 29.23 23.86 4.12
N VAL A 139 29.21 25.20 4.13
CA VAL A 139 29.26 25.94 5.39
C VAL A 139 27.99 25.71 6.20
N ILE A 140 26.80 25.73 5.57
CA ILE A 140 25.54 25.42 6.26
C ILE A 140 25.58 24.02 6.87
N GLU A 141 26.05 23.02 6.13
CA GLU A 141 26.21 21.66 6.63
C GLU A 141 27.14 21.62 7.87
N SER A 142 28.32 22.24 7.79
CA SER A 142 29.26 22.27 8.93
C SER A 142 28.71 22.96 10.18
N LEU A 143 27.92 24.03 10.00
CA LEU A 143 27.26 24.73 11.11
C LEU A 143 26.18 23.85 11.77
N LEU A 144 25.43 23.09 10.97
CA LEU A 144 24.41 22.17 11.46
C LEU A 144 25.04 20.96 12.17
N GLU A 145 26.14 20.43 11.65
CA GLU A 145 26.90 19.35 12.31
C GLU A 145 27.42 19.79 13.68
N LYS A 146 27.99 21.00 13.77
CA LYS A 146 28.44 21.57 15.03
C LYS A 146 27.30 21.77 16.02
N TRP A 147 26.18 22.35 15.57
CA TRP A 147 24.98 22.51 16.40
C TRP A 147 24.47 21.16 16.92
N MET A 148 24.44 20.12 16.07
CA MET A 148 24.02 18.78 16.46
C MET A 148 24.95 18.18 17.53
N GLN A 149 26.26 18.35 17.39
CA GLN A 149 27.23 17.90 18.40
C GLN A 149 27.03 18.64 19.75
N GLU A 150 26.73 19.93 19.72
CA GLU A 150 26.46 20.73 20.91
C GLU A 150 25.14 20.37 21.61
N GLN A 151 24.12 19.92 20.87
CA GLN A 151 22.84 19.48 21.44
C GLN A 151 22.84 18.01 21.91
N SER A 152 23.86 17.24 21.55
CA SER A 152 23.98 15.82 21.91
C SER A 152 24.81 15.57 23.18
N CYS A 153 25.22 16.66 23.87
CA CYS A 153 25.79 16.67 25.22
C CYS A 153 24.75 17.20 26.21
#